data_AF-A0A9P5P5G9-F1
#
_entry.id   AF-A0A9P5P5G9-F1
#
_cell.length_a   1.000
_cell.length_b   1.000
_cell.length_c   1.000
_cell.angle_alpha   90.00
_cell.angle_beta   90.00
_cell.angle_gamma   90.00
#
_symmetry.space_group_name_H-M   'P 1'
#
loop_
_entity.id
_entity.type
_entity.pdbx_description
1 polymer ?
#
loop_
_entity_poly.entity_id
_entity_poly.type
_entity_poly.pdbx_seq_one_letter_code
_entity_poly.pdbx_strand_id
1 'polypeptide(L)'
;MAFESCLLCHSTVFKPRVSVTNSVYEHLRSTNTLPENIISDIPALLSSVQKDLDDYESEIHRFQIRIADIQNRREMLRIHAENLQSLQSPIRRLPNELLTRVFGYLCIENDLTEGCPSAVTLGSVCLRWRQLTIECPELWSNMVIYLYEEDDFDEVVHGRLTCLVNLYLDRSKSHLLGLTFIGGPWCPDGDDGSDNPILQVAQQSFRWKHVSFDADKFSPGNYPIWDSLDLPVLDTLYLTSSYDVHDCSLEMLKNTPILRAFHASGCIVSGIET
;
A
#
# COMPACT_ATOMS: atom_id res chain seq x y z
N MET A 1 56.11 37.06 -5.16
CA MET A 1 54.88 37.44 -5.88
C MET A 1 53.71 37.15 -4.97
N ALA A 2 52.93 38.18 -4.65
CA ALA A 2 51.76 38.09 -3.78
C ALA A 2 50.65 37.30 -4.50
N PHE A 3 50.09 36.29 -3.84
CA PHE A 3 48.87 35.65 -4.29
C PHE A 3 47.72 36.17 -3.45
N GLU A 4 46.86 36.91 -4.13
CA GLU A 4 45.62 37.52 -3.63
C GLU A 4 44.61 36.44 -3.22
N SER A 5 43.75 36.82 -2.27
CA SER A 5 42.72 36.00 -1.64
C SER A 5 41.81 35.24 -2.61
N CYS A 6 41.23 34.13 -2.16
CA CYS A 6 40.23 33.40 -2.93
C CYS A 6 38.99 34.29 -3.15
N LEU A 7 38.70 34.61 -4.42
CA LEU A 7 37.59 35.49 -4.84
C LEU A 7 36.19 34.95 -4.50
N LEU A 8 36.08 33.67 -4.13
CA LEU A 8 34.80 33.00 -3.84
C LEU A 8 34.46 32.92 -2.35
N CYS A 9 35.45 32.87 -1.46
CA CYS A 9 35.23 32.74 -0.02
C CYS A 9 35.87 33.85 0.83
N HIS A 10 36.60 34.79 0.20
CA HIS A 10 37.35 35.87 0.86
C HIS A 10 38.29 35.42 1.99
N SER A 11 38.58 34.12 2.10
CA SER A 11 39.52 33.62 3.11
C SER A 11 40.96 33.92 2.67
N THR A 12 41.80 34.17 3.67
CA THR A 12 43.24 34.36 3.48
C THR A 12 43.84 33.08 2.90
N VAL A 13 44.58 33.22 1.79
CA VAL A 13 45.38 32.17 1.14
C VAL A 13 46.20 31.42 2.19
N PHE A 14 46.31 30.09 2.04
CA PHE A 14 47.08 29.17 2.87
C PHE A 14 48.39 29.81 3.37
N LYS A 15 48.44 30.12 4.68
CA LYS A 15 49.62 30.63 5.38
C LYS A 15 49.88 29.73 6.58
N PRO A 16 50.52 28.57 6.38
CA PRO A 16 50.93 27.73 7.49
C PRO A 16 51.88 28.52 8.39
N ARG A 17 51.79 28.30 9.70
CA ARG A 17 52.72 28.84 10.70
C ARG A 17 54.15 28.38 10.45
N VAL A 18 54.30 27.25 9.75
CA VAL A 18 55.58 26.70 9.33
C VAL A 18 55.68 26.66 7.81
N SER A 19 56.73 27.29 7.25
CA SER A 19 57.14 27.02 5.87
C SER A 19 58.04 25.78 5.87
N VAL A 20 57.50 24.62 5.47
CA VAL A 20 58.32 23.42 5.24
C VAL A 20 59.14 23.67 3.98
N THR A 21 60.43 23.96 4.15
CA THR A 21 61.35 24.21 3.05
C THR A 21 61.81 22.91 2.39
N ASN A 22 62.25 23.00 1.12
CA ASN A 22 62.83 21.86 0.39
C ASN A 22 64.01 21.18 1.12
N SER A 23 64.70 21.92 2.01
CA SER A 23 65.81 21.41 2.82
C SER A 23 65.43 20.28 3.78
N VAL A 24 64.17 20.21 4.24
CA VAL A 24 63.68 19.11 5.09
C VAL A 24 63.61 17.81 4.30
N TYR A 25 63.11 17.87 3.06
CA TYR A 25 63.03 16.72 2.17
C TYR A 25 64.40 16.22 1.70
N GLU A 26 65.39 17.11 1.55
CA GLU A 26 66.78 16.74 1.22
C GLU A 26 67.46 16.01 2.37
N HIS A 27 67.26 16.44 3.62
CA HIS A 27 67.83 15.75 4.79
C HIS A 27 67.22 14.38 5.01
N LEU A 28 65.91 14.21 4.80
CA LEU A 28 65.24 12.91 4.85
C LEU A 28 65.76 11.91 3.79
N ARG A 29 66.37 12.41 2.70
CA ARG A 29 66.97 11.59 1.64
C ARG A 29 68.46 11.29 1.87
N SER A 30 69.11 11.95 2.84
CA SER A 30 70.52 11.74 3.17
C SER A 30 70.66 10.75 4.33
N THR A 31 71.70 9.92 4.34
CA THR A 31 72.05 9.05 5.48
C THR A 31 72.87 9.77 6.56
N ASN A 32 72.98 11.10 6.51
CA ASN A 32 73.81 11.89 7.41
C ASN A 32 73.05 12.28 8.68
N THR A 33 73.76 12.36 9.82
CA THR A 33 73.23 12.89 11.07
C THR A 33 72.87 14.37 10.92
N LEU A 34 71.66 14.73 11.40
CA LEU A 34 71.18 16.11 11.39
C LEU A 34 72.07 17.01 12.27
N PRO A 35 72.35 18.26 11.85
CA PRO A 35 72.96 19.28 12.69
C PRO A 35 72.19 19.51 14.01
N GLU A 36 72.91 19.66 15.14
CA GLU A 36 72.32 19.82 16.50
C GLU A 36 71.34 20.99 16.63
N ASN A 37 71.58 22.09 15.92
CA ASN A 37 70.68 23.24 15.88
C ASN A 37 69.33 22.90 15.23
N ILE A 38 69.32 22.08 14.18
CA ILE A 38 68.09 21.64 13.53
C ILE A 38 67.34 20.68 14.45
N ILE A 39 68.04 19.77 15.13
CA ILE A 39 67.45 18.84 16.09
C ILE A 39 66.74 19.59 17.23
N SER A 40 67.33 20.68 17.71
CA SER A 40 66.75 21.52 18.76
C SER A 40 65.48 22.26 18.34
N ASP A 41 65.33 22.59 17.06
CA ASP A 41 64.18 23.36 16.54
C ASP A 41 63.00 22.46 16.12
N ILE A 42 63.23 21.17 15.86
CA ILE A 42 62.21 20.20 15.44
C ILE A 42 60.98 20.15 16.37
N PRO A 43 61.10 20.10 17.70
CA PRO A 43 59.93 20.04 18.58
C PRO A 43 59.00 21.27 18.45
N ALA A 44 59.58 22.46 18.33
CA ALA A 44 58.83 23.69 18.13
C ALA A 44 58.15 23.73 16.75
N LEU A 45 58.84 23.23 15.73
CA LEU A 45 58.31 23.08 14.38
C LEU A 45 57.13 22.11 14.34
N LEU A 46 57.27 20.93 14.98
CA LEU A 46 56.22 19.92 15.09
C LEU A 46 55.00 20.45 15.85
N SER A 47 55.20 21.18 16.96
CA SER A 47 54.11 21.82 17.69
C SER A 47 53.36 22.83 16.82
N SER A 48 54.07 23.60 16.00
CA SER A 48 53.46 24.58 15.10
C SER A 48 52.69 23.92 13.96
N VAL A 49 53.20 22.82 13.38
CA VAL A 49 52.49 22.01 12.38
C VAL A 49 51.24 21.37 12.98
N GLN A 50 51.33 20.79 14.18
CA GLN A 50 50.18 20.18 14.85
C GLN A 50 49.08 21.22 15.07
N LYS A 51 49.44 22.43 15.51
CA LYS A 51 48.48 23.51 15.71
C LYS A 51 47.79 23.93 14.41
N ASP A 52 48.50 23.93 13.28
CA ASP A 52 47.90 24.18 11.97
C ASP A 52 46.93 23.07 11.56
N LEU A 53 47.30 21.80 11.81
CA LEU A 53 46.41 20.66 11.57
C LEU A 53 45.12 20.77 12.40
N ASP A 54 45.23 21.03 13.71
CA ASP A 54 44.08 21.16 14.61
C ASP A 54 43.15 22.31 14.17
N ASP A 55 43.72 23.44 13.73
CA ASP A 55 42.94 24.57 13.20
C ASP A 55 42.19 24.19 11.91
N TYR A 56 42.84 23.48 10.99
CA TYR A 56 42.21 23.04 9.74
C TYR A 56 41.15 21.96 9.97
N GLU A 57 41.37 21.03 10.90
CA GLU A 57 40.35 20.05 11.29
C GLU A 57 39.12 20.78 11.86
N SER A 58 39.33 21.81 12.68
CA SER A 58 38.26 22.65 13.20
C SER A 58 37.51 23.40 12.09
N GLU A 59 38.21 23.94 11.08
CA GLU A 59 37.59 24.57 9.92
C GLU A 59 36.81 23.58 9.04
N ILE A 60 37.36 22.40 8.79
CA ILE A 60 36.69 21.32 8.07
C ILE A 60 35.40 20.94 8.81
N HIS A 61 35.47 20.75 10.12
CA HIS A 61 34.31 20.44 10.94
C HIS A 61 33.25 21.54 10.86
N ARG A 62 33.66 22.82 10.94
CA ARG A 62 32.77 23.97 10.76
C ARG A 62 32.09 23.96 9.38
N PHE A 63 32.83 23.68 8.31
CA PHE A 63 32.26 23.60 6.97
C PHE A 63 31.32 22.39 6.81
N GLN A 64 31.64 21.24 7.38
CA GLN A 64 30.77 20.06 7.41
C GLN A 64 29.44 20.37 8.11
N ILE A 65 29.48 21.02 9.27
CA ILE A 65 28.27 21.49 9.97
C ILE A 65 27.47 22.42 9.07
N ARG A 66 28.12 23.38 8.40
CA ARG A 66 27.45 24.34 7.53
C ARG A 66 26.83 23.68 6.30
N ILE A 67 27.50 22.70 5.70
CA ILE A 67 26.97 21.91 4.59
C ILE A 67 25.73 21.13 5.04
N ALA A 68 25.80 20.47 6.20
CA ALA A 68 24.68 19.72 6.76
C ALA A 68 23.46 20.62 7.02
N ASP A 69 23.66 21.80 7.61
CA ASP A 69 22.60 22.79 7.83
C ASP A 69 21.94 23.25 6.50
N ILE A 70 22.76 23.58 5.49
CA ILE A 70 22.24 24.00 4.18
C ILE A 70 21.50 22.85 3.47
N GLN A 71 22.02 21.62 3.55
CA GLN A 71 21.36 20.44 2.98
C GLN A 71 20.00 20.19 3.64
N ASN A 72 19.92 20.29 4.96
CA ASN A 72 18.66 20.15 5.69
C ASN A 72 17.65 21.23 5.28
N ARG A 73 18.07 22.50 5.19
CA ARG A 73 17.22 23.60 4.72
C ARG A 73 16.73 23.39 3.28
N ARG A 74 17.60 22.90 2.39
CA ARG A 74 17.25 22.56 1.01
C ARG A 74 16.18 21.47 0.97
N GLU A 75 16.35 20.44 1.79
CA GLU A 75 15.41 19.31 1.85
C GLU A 75 14.04 19.72 2.38
N MET A 76 14.02 20.54 3.44
CA MET A 76 12.77 21.12 3.95
C MET A 76 12.04 21.95 2.90
N LEU A 77 12.78 22.77 2.12
CA LEU A 77 12.19 23.54 1.02
C LEU A 77 11.70 22.66 -0.13
N ARG A 78 12.42 21.57 -0.46
CA ARG A 78 12.00 20.59 -1.47
C ARG A 78 10.65 19.98 -1.10
N ILE A 79 10.53 19.48 0.13
CA ILE A 79 9.27 18.91 0.66
C ILE A 79 8.14 19.95 0.62
N HIS A 80 8.42 21.20 1.01
CA HIS A 80 7.41 22.27 0.96
C HIS A 80 6.96 22.58 -0.47
N ALA A 81 7.89 22.62 -1.43
CA ALA A 81 7.58 22.83 -2.84
C ALA A 81 6.72 21.69 -3.41
N GLU A 82 7.03 20.43 -3.07
CA GLU A 82 6.23 19.26 -3.46
C GLU A 82 4.81 19.32 -2.88
N ASN A 83 4.67 19.71 -1.63
CA ASN A 83 3.36 19.92 -1.00
C ASN A 83 2.56 21.00 -1.72
N LEU A 84 3.17 22.15 -2.07
CA LEU A 84 2.51 23.22 -2.83
C LEU A 84 2.13 22.78 -4.25
N GLN A 85 3.01 22.04 -4.94
CA GLN A 85 2.71 21.48 -6.25
C GLN A 85 1.54 20.49 -6.18
N SER A 86 1.49 19.66 -5.13
CA SER A 86 0.37 18.76 -4.91
C SER A 86 -0.95 19.55 -4.81
N LEU A 87 -0.96 20.76 -4.22
CA LEU A 87 -2.16 21.62 -4.09
C LEU A 87 -2.69 22.09 -5.43
N GLN A 88 -1.84 22.15 -6.45
CA GLN A 88 -2.22 22.48 -7.81
C GLN A 88 -2.68 21.27 -8.64
N SER A 89 -2.59 20.06 -8.07
CA SER A 89 -2.95 18.81 -8.74
C SER A 89 -4.38 18.90 -9.32
N PRO A 90 -4.58 18.51 -10.60
CA PRO A 90 -5.90 18.55 -11.24
C PRO A 90 -6.98 17.82 -10.44
N ILE A 91 -6.62 16.74 -9.74
CA ILE A 91 -7.56 15.91 -8.98
C ILE A 91 -8.26 16.69 -7.84
N ARG A 92 -7.62 17.74 -7.33
CA ARG A 92 -8.21 18.62 -6.31
C ARG A 92 -9.27 19.56 -6.88
N ARG A 93 -9.23 19.83 -8.19
CA ARG A 93 -10.17 20.70 -8.92
C ARG A 93 -11.32 19.96 -9.58
N LEU A 94 -11.26 18.63 -9.64
CA LEU A 94 -12.38 17.84 -10.17
C LEU A 94 -13.63 18.05 -9.31
N PRO A 95 -14.82 18.21 -9.92
CA PRO A 95 -16.09 18.12 -9.21
C PRO A 95 -16.28 16.76 -8.54
N ASN A 96 -17.16 16.70 -7.53
CA ASN A 96 -17.42 15.47 -6.79
C ASN A 96 -17.96 14.36 -7.70
N GLU A 97 -18.81 14.71 -8.67
CA GLU A 97 -19.45 13.78 -9.60
C GLU A 97 -18.43 13.04 -10.47
N LEU A 98 -17.43 13.78 -10.98
CA LEU A 98 -16.36 13.16 -11.77
C LEU A 98 -15.45 12.29 -10.90
N LEU A 99 -15.19 12.73 -9.67
CA LEU A 99 -14.36 11.99 -8.73
C LEU A 99 -15.03 10.67 -8.30
N THR A 100 -16.32 10.70 -7.97
CA THR A 100 -17.12 9.49 -7.67
C THR A 100 -17.18 8.57 -8.89
N ARG A 101 -17.29 9.11 -10.11
CA ARG A 101 -17.23 8.27 -11.32
C ARG A 101 -15.89 7.56 -11.48
N VAL A 102 -14.78 8.24 -11.18
CA VAL A 102 -13.44 7.62 -11.13
C VAL A 102 -13.40 6.53 -10.06
N PHE A 103 -13.95 6.78 -8.87
CA PHE A 103 -14.03 5.77 -7.81
C PHE A 103 -14.82 4.54 -8.25
N GLY A 104 -15.92 4.72 -8.98
CA GLY A 104 -16.71 3.64 -9.54
C GLY A 104 -15.88 2.70 -10.43
N TYR A 105 -14.95 3.21 -11.23
CA TYR A 105 -14.05 2.38 -12.04
C TYR A 105 -13.03 1.59 -11.20
N LEU A 106 -12.68 2.08 -10.01
CA LEU A 106 -11.73 1.41 -9.11
C LEU A 106 -12.43 0.39 -8.20
N CYS A 107 -13.72 0.57 -7.96
CA CYS A 107 -14.56 -0.26 -7.10
C CYS A 107 -15.47 -1.23 -7.87
N ILE A 108 -15.12 -1.56 -9.13
CA ILE A 108 -15.85 -2.57 -9.92
C ILE A 108 -15.73 -3.94 -9.24
N GLU A 109 -14.53 -4.27 -8.77
CA GLU A 109 -14.21 -5.52 -8.06
C GLU A 109 -13.43 -5.15 -6.80
N ASN A 110 -14.12 -5.01 -5.66
CA ASN A 110 -13.42 -4.86 -4.39
C ASN A 110 -13.01 -6.24 -3.87
N ASP A 111 -11.75 -6.60 -4.12
CA ASP A 111 -11.14 -7.78 -3.52
C ASP A 111 -11.00 -7.58 -2.01
N LEU A 112 -11.68 -8.42 -1.22
CA LEU A 112 -11.69 -8.38 0.23
C LEU A 112 -10.61 -9.25 0.89
N THR A 113 -9.73 -9.86 0.10
CA THR A 113 -8.94 -11.03 0.52
C THR A 113 -7.48 -10.65 0.66
N GLU A 114 -6.93 -9.95 -0.34
CA GLU A 114 -5.57 -9.48 -0.35
C GLU A 114 -5.48 -7.95 -0.24
N GLY A 115 -4.80 -7.48 0.81
CA GLY A 115 -4.51 -6.07 0.99
C GLY A 115 -5.70 -5.22 1.45
N CYS A 116 -5.71 -3.95 1.05
CA CYS A 116 -6.79 -3.01 1.38
C CYS A 116 -7.72 -2.85 0.17
N PRO A 117 -9.00 -3.22 0.29
CA PRO A 117 -9.97 -3.11 -0.78
C PRO A 117 -10.07 -1.68 -1.36
N SER A 118 -10.42 -1.54 -2.63
CA SER A 118 -10.42 -0.23 -3.33
C SER A 118 -11.21 0.85 -2.59
N ALA A 119 -12.44 0.56 -2.13
CA ALA A 119 -13.25 1.56 -1.43
C ALA A 119 -12.58 2.03 -0.12
N VAL A 120 -11.98 1.11 0.64
CA VAL A 120 -11.25 1.40 1.88
C VAL A 120 -10.02 2.26 1.58
N THR A 121 -9.26 1.88 0.56
CA THR A 121 -8.08 2.61 0.08
C THR A 121 -8.42 4.03 -0.34
N LEU A 122 -9.50 4.24 -1.10
CA LEU A 122 -9.98 5.56 -1.49
C LEU A 122 -10.34 6.42 -0.27
N GLY A 123 -11.01 5.84 0.72
CA GLY A 123 -11.36 6.52 1.98
C GLY A 123 -10.15 6.90 2.84
N SER A 124 -8.97 6.35 2.58
CA SER A 124 -7.74 6.68 3.31
C SER A 124 -7.01 7.93 2.77
N VAL A 125 -7.26 8.31 1.51
CA VAL A 125 -6.44 9.32 0.79
C VAL A 125 -6.53 10.71 1.40
N CYS A 126 -7.74 11.23 1.60
CA CYS A 126 -7.97 12.52 2.26
C CYS A 126 -9.42 12.62 2.78
N LEU A 127 -9.71 13.65 3.58
CA LEU A 127 -11.04 13.88 4.14
C LEU A 127 -12.14 13.92 3.07
N ARG A 128 -11.90 14.63 1.96
CA ARG A 128 -12.86 14.77 0.86
C ARG A 128 -13.18 13.42 0.21
N TRP A 129 -12.16 12.59 -0.03
CA TRP A 129 -12.36 11.28 -0.65
C TRP A 129 -13.13 10.37 0.30
N ARG A 130 -12.77 10.37 1.59
CA ARG A 130 -13.49 9.64 2.63
C ARG A 130 -14.97 9.99 2.69
N GLN A 131 -15.31 11.27 2.67
CA GLN A 131 -16.70 11.73 2.66
C GLN A 131 -17.45 11.17 1.45
N LEU A 132 -16.89 11.32 0.25
CA LEU A 132 -17.49 10.81 -0.97
C LEU A 132 -17.65 9.29 -0.95
N THR A 133 -16.63 8.55 -0.50
CA THR A 133 -16.73 7.09 -0.41
C THR A 133 -17.85 6.69 0.56
N ILE A 134 -18.02 7.36 1.69
CA ILE A 134 -19.08 7.07 2.66
C ILE A 134 -20.48 7.44 2.12
N GLU A 135 -20.56 8.53 1.34
CA GLU A 135 -21.80 9.05 0.76
C GLU A 135 -22.29 8.25 -0.45
N CYS A 136 -21.44 7.41 -1.06
CA CYS A 136 -21.73 6.62 -2.25
C CYS A 136 -21.77 5.11 -1.93
N PRO A 137 -22.95 4.55 -1.57
CA PRO A 137 -23.09 3.14 -1.22
C PRO A 137 -22.68 2.18 -2.33
N GLU A 138 -22.88 2.58 -3.59
CA GLU A 138 -22.53 1.79 -4.78
C GLU A 138 -21.05 1.35 -4.82
N LEU A 139 -20.14 2.13 -4.23
CA LEU A 139 -18.71 1.81 -4.18
C LEU A 139 -18.41 0.61 -3.28
N TRP A 140 -19.33 0.26 -2.38
CA TRP A 140 -19.22 -0.82 -1.41
C TRP A 140 -20.08 -2.03 -1.79
N SER A 141 -20.68 -2.02 -2.98
CA SER A 141 -21.69 -3.01 -3.37
C SER A 141 -21.15 -4.17 -4.17
N ASN A 142 -19.99 -4.03 -4.81
CA ASN A 142 -19.34 -5.10 -5.57
C ASN A 142 -18.19 -5.67 -4.75
N MET A 143 -18.29 -6.94 -4.36
CA MET A 143 -17.34 -7.63 -3.50
C MET A 143 -16.82 -8.89 -4.18
N VAL A 144 -15.52 -9.10 -4.11
CA VAL A 144 -14.88 -10.39 -4.41
C VAL A 144 -14.43 -11.00 -3.08
N ILE A 145 -14.98 -12.18 -2.77
CA ILE A 145 -14.86 -12.85 -1.48
C ILE A 145 -14.21 -14.22 -1.72
N TYR A 146 -12.96 -14.36 -1.28
CA TYR A 146 -12.27 -15.65 -1.26
C TYR A 146 -12.55 -16.33 0.07
N LEU A 147 -13.08 -17.55 -0.02
CA LEU A 147 -13.38 -18.40 1.12
C LEU A 147 -12.30 -19.48 1.19
N TYR A 148 -11.60 -19.52 2.32
CA TYR A 148 -10.51 -20.46 2.54
C TYR A 148 -11.06 -21.86 2.83
N GLU A 149 -10.48 -22.86 2.16
CA GLU A 149 -10.73 -24.28 2.43
C GLU A 149 -9.83 -24.74 3.59
N GLU A 150 -10.08 -25.96 4.10
CA GLU A 150 -9.40 -26.52 5.28
C GLU A 150 -7.87 -26.38 5.24
N ASP A 151 -7.26 -26.67 4.08
CA ASP A 151 -5.81 -26.68 3.91
C ASP A 151 -5.17 -25.27 3.99
N ASP A 152 -5.95 -24.21 3.78
CA ASP A 152 -5.49 -22.81 3.70
C ASP A 152 -6.10 -21.92 4.82
N PHE A 153 -6.75 -22.50 5.83
CA PHE A 153 -7.44 -21.73 6.86
C PHE A 153 -6.47 -21.01 7.82
N ASP A 154 -6.64 -19.70 7.94
CA ASP A 154 -5.99 -18.86 8.94
C ASP A 154 -7.03 -18.03 9.69
N GLU A 155 -7.10 -18.21 11.01
CA GLU A 155 -8.09 -17.57 11.89
C GLU A 155 -8.01 -16.04 11.85
N VAL A 156 -6.81 -15.46 11.71
CA VAL A 156 -6.58 -14.02 11.66
C VAL A 156 -7.00 -13.44 10.32
N VAL A 157 -6.78 -14.17 9.23
CA VAL A 157 -7.26 -13.80 7.89
C VAL A 157 -8.80 -13.89 7.85
N HIS A 158 -9.37 -14.98 8.35
CA HIS A 158 -10.82 -15.18 8.40
C HIS A 158 -11.53 -14.08 9.20
N GLY A 159 -11.06 -13.76 10.40
CA GLY A 159 -11.63 -12.68 11.21
C GLY A 159 -11.56 -11.30 10.53
N ARG A 160 -10.47 -11.02 9.79
CA ARG A 160 -10.34 -9.80 9.00
C ARG A 160 -11.34 -9.76 7.85
N LEU A 161 -11.52 -10.88 7.15
CA LEU A 161 -12.50 -11.00 6.08
C LEU A 161 -13.92 -10.75 6.62
N THR A 162 -14.30 -11.37 7.74
CA THR A 162 -15.60 -11.14 8.39
C THR A 162 -15.81 -9.67 8.74
N CYS A 163 -14.80 -8.99 9.30
CA CYS A 163 -14.89 -7.55 9.56
C CYS A 163 -15.07 -6.72 8.28
N LEU A 164 -14.36 -7.06 7.20
CA LEU A 164 -14.46 -6.34 5.93
C LEU A 164 -15.82 -6.55 5.27
N VAL A 165 -16.33 -7.79 5.24
CA VAL A 165 -17.65 -8.11 4.70
C VAL A 165 -18.72 -7.31 5.44
N ASN A 166 -18.71 -7.31 6.78
CA ASN A 166 -19.67 -6.55 7.57
C ASN A 166 -19.58 -5.03 7.29
N LEU A 167 -18.37 -4.49 7.21
CA LEU A 167 -18.16 -3.09 6.83
C LEU A 167 -18.76 -2.77 5.45
N TYR A 168 -18.57 -3.64 4.47
CA TYR A 168 -19.09 -3.45 3.12
C TYR A 168 -20.62 -3.57 3.08
N LEU A 169 -21.21 -4.53 3.80
CA LEU A 169 -22.66 -4.68 3.93
C LEU A 169 -23.28 -3.43 4.57
N ASP A 170 -22.68 -2.90 5.63
CA ASP A 170 -23.13 -1.67 6.30
C ASP A 170 -23.05 -0.45 5.39
N ARG A 171 -21.93 -0.29 4.67
CA ARG A 171 -21.68 0.88 3.83
C ARG A 171 -22.47 0.86 2.52
N SER A 172 -22.77 -0.33 1.99
CA SER A 172 -23.62 -0.50 0.80
C SER A 172 -25.11 -0.22 1.08
N LYS A 173 -25.54 -0.15 2.34
CA LYS A 173 -26.90 0.20 2.76
C LYS A 173 -27.96 -0.67 2.07
N SER A 174 -28.83 -0.08 1.25
CA SER A 174 -29.87 -0.76 0.47
C SER A 174 -29.49 -0.91 -1.01
N HIS A 175 -28.25 -0.60 -1.40
CA HIS A 175 -27.82 -0.74 -2.77
C HIS A 175 -27.69 -2.21 -3.15
N LEU A 176 -27.97 -2.52 -4.41
CA LEU A 176 -27.94 -3.88 -4.95
C LEU A 176 -26.52 -4.43 -4.96
N LEU A 177 -26.35 -5.70 -4.60
CA LEU A 177 -25.05 -6.31 -4.42
C LEU A 177 -24.59 -7.07 -5.68
N GLY A 178 -23.31 -6.89 -6.01
CA GLY A 178 -22.54 -7.70 -6.94
C GLY A 178 -21.56 -8.56 -6.13
N LEU A 179 -21.65 -9.88 -6.24
CA LEU A 179 -20.89 -10.80 -5.40
C LEU A 179 -20.19 -11.83 -6.26
N THR A 180 -18.88 -11.94 -6.09
CA THR A 180 -18.08 -13.01 -6.68
C THR A 180 -17.43 -13.79 -5.55
N PHE A 181 -17.81 -15.05 -5.41
CA PHE A 181 -17.22 -15.96 -4.45
C PHE A 181 -16.16 -16.82 -5.14
N ILE A 182 -15.00 -16.93 -4.51
CA ILE A 182 -13.87 -17.78 -4.95
C ILE A 182 -13.58 -18.78 -3.84
N GLY A 183 -13.33 -20.04 -4.22
CA GLY A 183 -13.16 -21.14 -3.27
C GLY A 183 -14.49 -21.62 -2.70
N GLY A 184 -14.43 -22.36 -1.61
CA GLY A 184 -15.59 -22.93 -0.94
C GLY A 184 -15.67 -22.52 0.52
N PRO A 185 -16.87 -22.27 1.04
CA PRO A 185 -17.03 -22.06 2.47
C PRO A 185 -16.64 -23.36 3.22
N TRP A 186 -15.72 -23.24 4.16
CA TRP A 186 -15.36 -24.30 5.11
C TRP A 186 -15.73 -23.89 6.54
N CYS A 187 -16.09 -24.88 7.37
CA CYS A 187 -16.40 -24.69 8.78
C CYS A 187 -15.64 -25.75 9.58
N PRO A 188 -14.84 -25.37 10.59
CA PRO A 188 -14.19 -26.32 11.47
C PRO A 188 -15.19 -27.23 12.18
N ASP A 189 -14.82 -28.48 12.43
CA ASP A 189 -15.64 -29.42 13.20
C ASP A 189 -15.98 -28.87 14.60
N GLY A 190 -17.28 -28.77 14.90
CA GLY A 190 -17.78 -28.31 16.20
C GLY A 190 -18.00 -26.80 16.32
N ASP A 191 -17.71 -26.03 15.27
CA ASP A 191 -18.17 -24.65 15.09
C ASP A 191 -19.59 -24.66 14.48
N ASP A 192 -20.45 -23.75 14.92
CA ASP A 192 -21.79 -23.57 14.34
C ASP A 192 -21.76 -22.72 13.06
N GLY A 193 -20.58 -22.23 12.68
CA GLY A 193 -20.32 -21.47 11.48
C GLY A 193 -20.89 -20.06 11.53
N SER A 194 -21.37 -19.61 12.70
CA SER A 194 -22.03 -18.30 12.87
C SER A 194 -21.14 -17.11 12.52
N ASP A 195 -19.82 -17.26 12.69
CA ASP A 195 -18.81 -16.26 12.36
C ASP A 195 -18.33 -16.33 10.89
N ASN A 196 -18.87 -17.25 10.09
CA ASN A 196 -18.52 -17.36 8.68
C ASN A 196 -19.11 -16.16 7.91
N PRO A 197 -18.26 -15.40 7.16
CA PRO A 197 -18.72 -14.24 6.40
C PRO A 197 -19.84 -14.58 5.42
N ILE A 198 -19.91 -15.82 4.92
CA ILE A 198 -20.94 -16.23 3.97
C ILE A 198 -22.36 -16.09 4.52
N LEU A 199 -22.56 -16.35 5.82
CA LEU A 199 -23.88 -16.29 6.43
C LEU A 199 -24.39 -14.84 6.46
N GLN A 200 -23.52 -13.88 6.77
CA GLN A 200 -23.87 -12.47 6.79
C GLN A 200 -24.24 -11.95 5.40
N VAL A 201 -23.55 -12.42 4.36
CA VAL A 201 -23.86 -12.06 2.96
C VAL A 201 -25.17 -12.73 2.53
N ALA A 202 -25.38 -14.01 2.86
CA ALA A 202 -26.58 -14.78 2.50
C ALA A 202 -27.86 -14.19 3.10
N GLN A 203 -27.82 -13.65 4.32
CA GLN A 203 -28.94 -12.91 4.94
C GLN A 203 -29.36 -11.67 4.13
N GLN A 204 -28.49 -11.18 3.25
CA GLN A 204 -28.74 -10.02 2.38
C GLN A 204 -29.13 -10.44 0.95
N SER A 205 -29.49 -11.70 0.73
CA SER A 205 -29.85 -12.28 -0.58
C SER A 205 -30.93 -11.50 -1.33
N PHE A 206 -31.89 -10.90 -0.60
CA PHE A 206 -33.00 -10.13 -1.18
C PHE A 206 -32.56 -8.95 -2.07
N ARG A 207 -31.30 -8.50 -1.95
CA ARG A 207 -30.72 -7.41 -2.74
C ARG A 207 -29.54 -7.85 -3.61
N TRP A 208 -29.33 -9.15 -3.81
CA TRP A 208 -28.32 -9.67 -4.72
C TRP A 208 -28.78 -9.50 -6.17
N LYS A 209 -27.95 -8.86 -7.00
CA LYS A 209 -28.25 -8.57 -8.40
C LYS A 209 -27.36 -9.33 -9.37
N HIS A 210 -26.06 -9.36 -9.09
CA HIS A 210 -25.08 -10.09 -9.89
C HIS A 210 -24.32 -11.03 -8.96
N VAL A 211 -24.34 -12.33 -9.24
CA VAL A 211 -23.72 -13.32 -8.36
C VAL A 211 -22.90 -14.31 -9.19
N SER A 212 -21.71 -14.65 -8.69
CA SER A 212 -20.82 -15.66 -9.28
C SER A 212 -20.26 -16.56 -8.19
N PHE A 213 -20.33 -17.89 -8.36
CA PHE A 213 -19.70 -18.86 -7.45
C PHE A 213 -19.48 -20.22 -8.10
N ASP A 214 -18.69 -21.07 -7.44
CA ASP A 214 -18.50 -22.47 -7.81
C ASP A 214 -19.66 -23.33 -7.28
N ALA A 215 -20.46 -23.89 -8.18
CA ALA A 215 -21.64 -24.65 -7.82
C ALA A 215 -21.34 -25.93 -7.02
N ASP A 216 -20.15 -26.52 -7.18
CA ASP A 216 -19.75 -27.73 -6.44
C ASP A 216 -19.45 -27.42 -4.98
N LYS A 217 -18.95 -26.21 -4.71
CA LYS A 217 -18.53 -25.77 -3.38
C LYS A 217 -19.70 -25.24 -2.53
N PHE A 218 -20.77 -24.79 -3.17
CA PHE A 218 -21.93 -24.18 -2.53
C PHE A 218 -23.17 -25.09 -2.54
N SER A 219 -22.99 -26.36 -2.18
CA SER A 219 -24.12 -27.29 -2.07
C SER A 219 -24.90 -27.11 -0.76
N PRO A 220 -26.23 -27.27 -0.77
CA PRO A 220 -27.05 -27.14 0.44
C PRO A 220 -26.72 -28.14 1.55
N GLY A 221 -26.07 -29.27 1.20
CA GLY A 221 -25.61 -30.25 2.17
C GLY A 221 -24.61 -29.69 3.18
N ASN A 222 -23.79 -28.72 2.77
CA ASN A 222 -22.83 -28.06 3.64
C ASN A 222 -23.40 -26.75 4.22
N TYR A 223 -24.24 -26.04 3.46
CA TYR A 223 -24.80 -24.74 3.86
C TYR A 223 -26.31 -24.68 3.59
N PRO A 224 -27.15 -25.09 4.56
CA PRO A 224 -28.60 -25.13 4.37
C PRO A 224 -29.24 -23.77 4.05
N ILE A 225 -28.58 -22.66 4.44
CA ILE A 225 -29.06 -21.32 4.11
C ILE A 225 -29.17 -21.09 2.60
N TRP A 226 -28.40 -21.83 1.79
CA TRP A 226 -28.36 -21.70 0.34
C TRP A 226 -29.68 -22.10 -0.35
N ASP A 227 -30.45 -23.02 0.24
CA ASP A 227 -31.79 -23.39 -0.25
C ASP A 227 -32.88 -22.38 0.15
N SER A 228 -32.57 -21.48 1.11
CA SER A 228 -33.52 -20.52 1.67
C SER A 228 -33.21 -19.08 1.26
N LEU A 229 -32.34 -18.88 0.26
CA LEU A 229 -32.04 -17.56 -0.29
C LEU A 229 -33.30 -16.96 -0.93
N ASP A 230 -33.53 -15.68 -0.65
CA ASP A 230 -34.57 -14.88 -1.31
C ASP A 230 -33.90 -14.06 -2.41
N LEU A 231 -34.17 -14.36 -3.69
CA LEU A 231 -33.45 -13.77 -4.83
C LEU A 231 -34.38 -12.97 -5.78
N PRO A 232 -35.19 -12.03 -5.27
CA PRO A 232 -36.24 -11.36 -6.03
C PRO A 232 -35.70 -10.37 -7.08
N VAL A 233 -34.45 -9.91 -6.90
CA VAL A 233 -33.81 -8.92 -7.78
C VAL A 233 -32.58 -9.45 -8.52
N LEU A 234 -32.38 -10.77 -8.50
CA LEU A 234 -31.26 -11.40 -9.19
C LEU A 234 -31.41 -11.24 -10.70
N ASP A 235 -30.48 -10.52 -11.32
CA ASP A 235 -30.47 -10.22 -12.75
C ASP A 235 -29.50 -11.15 -13.50
N THR A 236 -28.33 -11.41 -12.90
CA THR A 236 -27.27 -12.23 -13.51
C THR A 236 -26.71 -13.24 -12.53
N LEU A 237 -26.58 -14.49 -12.99
CA LEU A 237 -25.95 -15.58 -12.27
C LEU A 237 -24.88 -16.27 -13.13
N TYR A 238 -23.68 -16.40 -12.58
CA TYR A 238 -22.57 -17.15 -13.14
C TYR A 238 -22.23 -18.33 -12.24
N LEU A 239 -22.31 -19.55 -12.78
CA LEU A 239 -21.92 -20.78 -12.11
C LEU A 239 -20.70 -21.37 -12.80
N THR A 240 -19.66 -21.63 -12.02
CA THR A 240 -18.51 -22.43 -12.44
C THR A 240 -18.55 -23.78 -11.73
N SER A 241 -17.90 -24.78 -12.28
CA SER A 241 -17.69 -26.06 -11.61
C SER A 241 -16.23 -26.46 -11.80
N SER A 242 -15.58 -26.80 -10.68
CA SER A 242 -14.18 -27.20 -10.64
C SER A 242 -13.97 -28.71 -10.82
N TYR A 243 -15.06 -29.49 -10.77
CA TYR A 243 -15.05 -30.95 -10.96
C TYR A 243 -15.86 -31.38 -12.19
N ASP A 244 -15.59 -32.57 -12.73
CA ASP A 244 -16.36 -33.11 -13.86
C ASP A 244 -17.78 -33.51 -13.40
N VAL A 245 -18.77 -32.71 -13.84
CA VAL A 245 -20.21 -33.03 -13.90
C VAL A 245 -20.81 -33.50 -12.57
N HIS A 246 -21.15 -32.54 -11.72
CA HIS A 246 -22.18 -32.73 -10.70
C HIS A 246 -23.53 -32.18 -11.17
N ASP A 247 -24.58 -32.89 -10.79
CA ASP A 247 -25.96 -32.43 -10.91
C ASP A 247 -26.22 -31.41 -9.80
N CYS A 248 -26.01 -30.13 -10.10
CA CYS A 248 -26.25 -29.06 -9.14
C CYS A 248 -27.76 -28.78 -9.10
N SER A 249 -28.42 -29.20 -8.01
CA SER A 249 -29.80 -28.85 -7.75
C SER A 249 -29.93 -27.34 -7.55
N LEU A 250 -30.50 -26.63 -8.54
CA LEU A 250 -30.67 -25.17 -8.53
C LEU A 250 -31.97 -24.73 -7.85
N GLU A 251 -32.35 -25.41 -6.77
CA GLU A 251 -33.57 -25.15 -6.00
C GLU A 251 -33.63 -23.70 -5.48
N MET A 252 -32.46 -23.11 -5.18
CA MET A 252 -32.32 -21.69 -4.83
C MET A 252 -32.88 -20.73 -5.91
N LEU A 253 -32.97 -21.16 -7.18
CA LEU A 253 -33.46 -20.32 -8.28
C LEU A 253 -34.97 -20.33 -8.45
N LYS A 254 -35.70 -21.13 -7.66
CA LYS A 254 -37.18 -21.22 -7.76
C LYS A 254 -37.88 -19.88 -7.62
N ASN A 255 -37.28 -18.92 -6.92
CA ASN A 255 -37.81 -17.56 -6.73
C ASN A 255 -36.89 -16.48 -7.35
N THR A 256 -36.53 -16.62 -8.63
CA THR A 256 -35.73 -15.63 -9.37
C THR A 256 -36.51 -15.00 -10.54
N PRO A 257 -37.57 -14.21 -10.27
CA PRO A 257 -38.55 -13.78 -11.27
C PRO A 257 -37.99 -12.85 -12.36
N ILE A 258 -36.82 -12.26 -12.14
CA ILE A 258 -36.22 -11.28 -13.05
C ILE A 258 -34.85 -11.71 -13.58
N LEU A 259 -34.46 -12.98 -13.42
CA LEU A 259 -33.18 -13.50 -13.92
C LEU A 259 -33.13 -13.34 -15.45
N ARG A 260 -32.16 -12.57 -15.94
CA ARG A 260 -32.00 -12.25 -17.37
C ARG A 260 -30.86 -13.02 -18.02
N ALA A 261 -29.80 -13.26 -17.26
CA ALA A 261 -28.60 -13.91 -17.74
C ALA A 261 -28.18 -15.02 -16.77
N PHE A 262 -28.13 -16.24 -17.29
CA PHE A 262 -27.66 -17.42 -16.59
C PHE A 262 -26.54 -18.04 -17.41
N HIS A 263 -25.37 -18.17 -16.77
CA HIS A 263 -24.19 -18.75 -17.39
C HIS A 263 -23.72 -19.90 -16.52
N ALA A 264 -23.63 -21.10 -17.10
CA ALA A 264 -23.04 -22.27 -16.44
C ALA A 264 -21.85 -22.74 -17.28
N SER A 265 -20.69 -22.86 -16.64
CA SER A 265 -19.47 -23.39 -17.24
C SER A 265 -19.01 -24.60 -16.43
N GLY A 266 -18.99 -25.78 -17.06
CA GLY A 266 -18.59 -27.03 -16.40
C GLY A 266 -19.71 -27.75 -15.63
N CYS A 267 -20.85 -27.09 -15.35
CA CYS A 267 -21.99 -27.70 -14.67
C CYS A 267 -22.98 -28.37 -15.65
N ILE A 268 -23.56 -29.51 -15.28
CA ILE A 268 -24.82 -29.98 -15.87
C ILE A 268 -25.97 -29.50 -14.99
N VAL A 269 -26.86 -28.71 -15.58
CA VAL A 269 -28.00 -28.11 -14.87
C VAL A 269 -29.23 -28.96 -15.13
N SER A 270 -29.81 -29.55 -14.08
CA SER A 270 -31.12 -30.21 -14.15
C SER A 270 -32.14 -29.43 -13.30
N GLY A 271 -33.43 -29.55 -13.64
CA GLY A 271 -34.52 -29.02 -12.79
C GLY A 271 -35.00 -27.58 -13.04
N ILE A 272 -34.52 -26.88 -14.08
CA ILE A 272 -35.16 -25.63 -14.52
C ILE A 272 -36.38 -25.99 -15.38
N GLU A 273 -37.53 -26.25 -14.75
CA GLU A 273 -38.82 -26.23 -15.45
C GLU A 273 -39.17 -24.76 -15.74
N THR A 274 -39.03 -24.34 -17.00
CA THR A 274 -39.55 -23.07 -17.52
C THR A 274 -41.07 -23.04 -17.57
#